data_AF-A0A7R7T5P1-F1
#
_entry.id   AF-A0A7R7T5P1-F1
#
_cell.length_a   1.000
_cell.length_b   1.000
_cell.length_c   1.000
_cell.angle_alpha   90.00
_cell.angle_beta   90.00
_cell.angle_gamma   90.00
#
_symmetry.space_group_name_H-M   'P 1'
#
loop_
_entity.id
_entity.type
_entity.pdbx_description
1 polymer ?
#
loop_
_entity_poly.entity_id
_entity_poly.type
_entity_poly.pdbx_seq_one_letter_code
_entity_poly.pdbx_strand_id
1 'polypeptide(L)'
;MNADLDYLAELFEPVGNVRIRRMFGGLGFFRDGLMFGIWQDEVIYLKVDDVTRAAFEAEGCGPFVYGSKNGRDTSLSYYRMPERLLDDTDELRHWALAAIDVAVRANAAKSLKKRK
;
A
#
# COMPACT_ATOMS: atom_id res chain seq x y z
N MET A 1 -14.59 9.80 -16.71
CA MET A 1 -14.25 8.40 -16.99
C MET A 1 -13.37 7.95 -15.84
N ASN A 2 -13.84 7.01 -15.02
CA ASN A 2 -13.19 6.56 -13.78
C ASN A 2 -12.68 5.13 -13.94
N ALA A 3 -12.18 4.76 -15.13
CA ALA A 3 -11.79 3.39 -15.46
C ALA A 3 -10.79 2.82 -14.43
N ASP A 4 -9.90 3.66 -13.91
CA ASP A 4 -8.93 3.26 -12.88
C ASP A 4 -9.59 2.87 -11.56
N LEU A 5 -10.64 3.59 -11.13
CA LEU A 5 -11.30 3.31 -9.85
C LEU A 5 -12.09 2.00 -9.90
N ASP A 6 -12.73 1.74 -11.03
CA ASP A 6 -13.51 0.51 -11.27
C ASP A 6 -12.57 -0.70 -11.29
N TYR A 7 -11.51 -0.63 -12.10
CA TYR A 7 -10.46 -1.64 -12.17
C TYR A 7 -9.85 -1.94 -10.80
N LEU A 8 -9.50 -0.91 -10.04
CA LEU A 8 -8.94 -1.08 -8.71
C LEU A 8 -9.96 -1.65 -7.72
N ALA A 9 -11.24 -1.28 -7.83
CA ALA A 9 -12.28 -1.85 -6.99
C ALA A 9 -12.47 -3.35 -7.24
N GLU A 10 -12.46 -3.77 -8.51
CA GLU A 10 -12.50 -5.18 -8.91
C GLU A 10 -11.25 -5.95 -8.44
N LEU A 11 -10.06 -5.36 -8.65
CA LEU A 11 -8.79 -5.97 -8.25
C LEU A 11 -8.70 -6.22 -6.74
N PHE A 12 -9.25 -5.30 -5.93
CA PHE A 12 -9.28 -5.40 -4.48
C PHE A 12 -10.59 -5.96 -3.89
N GLU A 13 -11.54 -6.37 -4.74
CA GLU A 13 -12.76 -7.05 -4.33
C GLU A 13 -12.49 -8.27 -3.40
N PRO A 14 -11.56 -9.20 -3.71
CA PRO A 14 -11.30 -10.36 -2.86
C PRO A 14 -10.61 -10.02 -1.52
N VAL A 15 -10.06 -8.82 -1.38
CA VAL A 15 -9.50 -8.31 -0.13
C VAL A 15 -10.61 -7.80 0.79
N GLY A 16 -11.64 -7.20 0.20
CA GLY A 16 -12.85 -6.74 0.87
C GLY A 16 -12.64 -5.53 1.79
N ASN A 17 -13.70 -4.71 1.91
CA ASN A 17 -13.75 -3.54 2.79
C ASN A 17 -12.67 -2.46 2.47
N VAL A 18 -12.21 -2.42 1.23
CA VAL A 18 -11.23 -1.44 0.75
C VAL A 18 -11.94 -0.16 0.30
N ARG A 19 -11.45 0.98 0.77
CA ARG A 19 -11.86 2.33 0.36
C ARG A 19 -10.76 2.99 -0.43
N ILE A 20 -11.11 3.51 -1.60
CA ILE A 20 -10.19 4.21 -2.48
C ILE A 20 -10.42 5.72 -2.34
N ARG A 21 -9.36 6.51 -2.13
CA ARG A 21 -9.44 7.97 -2.01
C ARG A 21 -8.31 8.64 -2.78
N ARG A 22 -8.57 9.78 -3.42
CA ARG A 22 -7.50 10.57 -4.08
C ARG A 22 -6.51 11.11 -3.05
N MET A 23 -5.22 10.80 -3.21
CA MET A 23 -4.16 11.23 -2.30
C MET A 23 -2.82 11.31 -3.03
N PHE A 24 -1.98 12.29 -2.68
CA PHE A 24 -0.63 12.47 -3.25
C PHE A 24 -0.56 12.58 -4.78
N GLY A 25 -1.61 13.10 -5.43
CA GLY A 25 -1.68 13.16 -6.89
C GLY A 25 -2.10 11.85 -7.57
N GLY A 26 -2.31 10.78 -6.80
CA GLY A 26 -2.85 9.49 -7.26
C GLY A 26 -4.05 9.04 -6.43
N LEU A 27 -4.16 7.73 -6.20
CA LEU A 27 -5.18 7.08 -5.38
C LEU A 27 -4.53 6.37 -4.19
N GLY A 28 -5.19 6.36 -3.04
CA GLY A 28 -4.76 5.66 -1.83
C GLY A 28 -5.80 4.62 -1.43
N PHE A 29 -5.33 3.44 -1.03
CA PHE A 29 -6.15 2.33 -0.57
C PHE A 29 -6.18 2.29 0.96
N PHE A 30 -7.40 2.24 1.51
CA PHE A 30 -7.65 2.27 2.94
C PHE A 30 -8.52 1.09 3.34
N ARG A 31 -8.18 0.39 4.42
CA ARG A 31 -9.04 -0.63 5.03
C ARG A 31 -9.22 -0.29 6.50
N ASP A 32 -10.46 -0.18 6.95
CA ASP A 32 -10.79 0.23 8.33
C ASP A 32 -10.11 1.54 8.77
N GLY A 33 -9.95 2.48 7.83
CA GLY A 33 -9.27 3.76 8.07
C GLY A 33 -7.75 3.71 8.04
N LEU A 34 -7.15 2.53 7.82
CA LEU A 34 -5.71 2.34 7.72
C LEU A 34 -5.28 2.29 6.26
N MET A 35 -4.30 3.13 5.92
CA MET A 35 -3.73 3.18 4.58
C MET A 35 -2.75 2.02 4.38
N PHE A 36 -3.03 1.17 3.39
CA PHE A 36 -2.20 -0.01 3.09
C PHE A 36 -1.60 0.03 1.68
N GLY A 37 -2.04 0.93 0.80
CA GLY A 37 -1.41 1.08 -0.52
C GLY A 37 -1.71 2.41 -1.21
N ILE A 38 -1.02 2.62 -2.33
CA ILE A 38 -1.09 3.80 -3.20
C ILE A 38 -1.13 3.31 -4.65
N TRP A 39 -1.87 3.98 -5.51
CA TRP A 39 -1.77 3.86 -6.95
C TRP A 39 -1.36 5.21 -7.53
N GLN A 40 -0.23 5.22 -8.24
CA GLN A 40 0.36 6.41 -8.84
C GLN A 40 1.16 6.01 -10.08
N ASP A 41 1.04 6.78 -11.16
CA ASP A 41 1.70 6.49 -12.44
C ASP A 41 1.44 5.04 -12.91
N GLU A 42 0.19 4.58 -12.79
CA GLU A 42 -0.23 3.21 -13.14
C GLU A 42 0.46 2.10 -12.31
N VAL A 43 1.22 2.48 -11.28
CA VAL A 43 1.93 1.56 -10.40
C VAL A 43 1.23 1.50 -9.05
N ILE A 44 0.98 0.28 -8.57
CA ILE A 44 0.52 0.02 -7.21
C ILE A 44 1.73 -0.05 -6.29
N TYR A 45 1.65 0.63 -5.16
CA TYR A 45 2.62 0.57 -4.08
C TYR A 45 1.93 0.05 -2.83
N LEU A 46 2.48 -1.00 -2.22
CA LEU A 46 1.93 -1.64 -1.03
C LEU A 46 2.75 -1.30 0.21
N LYS A 47 2.09 -1.25 1.36
CA LYS A 47 2.74 -0.95 2.63
C LYS A 47 3.59 -2.14 3.06
N VAL A 48 4.81 -1.84 3.47
CA VAL A 48 5.77 -2.83 3.97
C VAL A 48 6.29 -2.44 5.34
N ASP A 49 6.71 -3.42 6.09
CA ASP A 49 7.48 -3.30 7.32
C ASP A 49 8.86 -3.93 7.14
N ASP A 50 9.63 -4.03 8.21
CA ASP A 50 10.96 -4.64 8.16
C ASP A 50 10.91 -6.12 7.73
N VAL A 51 9.86 -6.84 8.12
CA VAL A 51 9.66 -8.26 7.77
C VAL A 51 9.26 -8.42 6.31
N THR A 52 8.27 -7.66 5.84
CA THR A 52 7.76 -7.79 4.48
C THR A 52 8.69 -7.15 3.45
N ARG A 53 9.47 -6.12 3.81
CA ARG A 53 10.39 -5.43 2.89
C ARG A 53 11.33 -6.39 2.15
N ALA A 54 11.91 -7.36 2.86
CA ALA A 54 12.85 -8.31 2.25
C ALA A 54 12.23 -9.10 1.08
N ALA A 55 10.93 -9.40 1.15
CA ALA A 55 10.21 -10.07 0.07
C ALA A 55 10.08 -9.16 -1.17
N PHE A 56 9.79 -7.86 -0.98
CA PHE A 56 9.72 -6.91 -2.10
C PHE A 56 11.11 -6.63 -2.70
N GLU A 57 12.15 -6.52 -1.87
CA GLU A 57 13.53 -6.34 -2.34
C GLU A 57 14.01 -7.57 -3.13
N ALA A 58 13.62 -8.78 -2.74
CA ALA A 58 13.93 -10.01 -3.48
C ALA A 58 13.28 -10.04 -4.87
N GLU A 59 12.11 -9.41 -5.02
CA GLU A 59 11.42 -9.22 -6.31
C GLU A 59 12.01 -8.06 -7.14
N GLY A 60 13.05 -7.38 -6.65
CA GLY A 60 13.65 -6.21 -7.30
C GLY A 60 12.76 -4.95 -7.25
N CYS A 61 11.76 -4.93 -6.37
CA CYS A 61 10.86 -3.79 -6.23
C CYS A 61 11.48 -2.69 -5.37
N GLY A 62 11.39 -1.44 -5.86
CA GLY A 62 11.92 -0.27 -5.16
C GLY A 62 10.93 0.37 -4.19
N PRO A 63 11.42 1.12 -3.20
CA PRO A 63 10.58 1.95 -2.34
C PRO A 63 9.93 3.09 -3.11
N PHE A 64 8.72 3.48 -2.70
CA PHE A 64 8.05 4.67 -3.17
C PHE A 64 8.76 5.92 -2.63
N VAL A 65 9.35 6.71 -3.52
CA VAL A 65 10.02 7.96 -3.17
C VAL A 65 9.12 9.11 -3.58
N TYR A 66 8.42 9.69 -2.61
CA TYR A 66 7.66 10.93 -2.85
C TYR A 66 8.45 12.12 -2.33
N GLY A 67 8.83 13.03 -3.24
CA GLY A 67 9.51 14.28 -2.89
C GLY A 67 8.61 15.16 -2.01
N SER A 68 8.83 15.16 -0.71
CA SER A 68 8.09 16.00 0.22
C SER A 68 8.58 17.45 0.12
N LYS A 69 7.73 18.36 -0.38
CA LYS A 69 8.04 19.80 -0.56
C LYS A 69 8.50 20.55 0.72
N ASN A 70 8.37 19.93 1.91
CA ASN A 70 8.67 20.55 3.20
C ASN A 70 9.92 19.99 3.92
N GLY A 71 10.78 19.20 3.25
CA GLY A 71 12.04 18.73 3.83
C GLY A 71 11.92 17.79 5.04
N ARG A 72 10.69 17.33 5.35
CA ARG A 72 10.44 16.14 6.17
C ARG A 72 10.11 15.01 5.23
N ASP A 73 11.12 14.23 4.88
CA ASP A 73 10.97 12.91 4.33
C ASP A 73 10.15 12.09 5.32
N THR A 74 8.85 12.01 5.09
CA THR A 74 8.10 10.92 5.68
C THR A 74 8.49 9.72 4.82
N SER A 75 9.50 8.99 5.25
CA SER A 75 9.86 7.69 4.67
C SER A 75 8.64 6.79 4.86
N LEU A 76 7.76 6.83 3.88
CA LEU A 76 6.61 5.97 3.85
C LEU A 76 7.15 4.62 3.37
N SER A 77 7.03 3.60 4.23
CA SER A 77 7.38 2.22 3.89
C SER A 77 6.36 1.68 2.90
N TYR A 78 6.36 2.18 1.67
CA TYR A 78 5.61 1.64 0.54
C TYR A 78 6.61 1.17 -0.50
N TYR A 79 6.38 0.00 -1.08
CA TYR A 79 7.21 -0.57 -2.13
C TYR A 79 6.36 -0.85 -3.35
N ARG A 80 6.97 -0.78 -4.53
CA ARG A 80 6.31 -1.13 -5.78
C ARG A 80 5.81 -2.56 -5.70
N MET A 81 4.57 -2.78 -6.13
CA MET A 81 4.00 -4.10 -6.28
C MET A 81 4.67 -4.80 -7.48
N PRO A 82 5.12 -6.05 -7.34
CA PRO A 82 5.63 -6.83 -8.46
C PRO A 82 4.57 -6.92 -9.58
N GLU A 83 4.99 -6.71 -10.83
CA GLU A 83 4.07 -6.71 -11.97
C GLU A 83 3.41 -8.08 -12.17
N ARG A 84 4.07 -9.18 -11.76
CA ARG A 84 3.49 -10.53 -11.78
C ARG A 84 2.20 -10.66 -10.97
N LEU A 85 1.99 -9.82 -9.96
CA LEU A 85 0.77 -9.83 -9.15
C LEU A 85 -0.43 -9.25 -9.90
N LEU A 86 -0.21 -8.51 -11.00
CA LEU A 86 -1.30 -8.06 -11.86
C LEU A 86 -1.92 -9.22 -12.64
N ASP A 87 -1.13 -10.23 -12.99
CA ASP A 87 -1.59 -11.46 -13.64
C ASP A 87 -2.14 -12.50 -12.64
N ASP A 88 -1.74 -12.43 -11.36
CA ASP A 88 -2.13 -13.40 -10.32
C ASP A 88 -2.89 -12.74 -9.16
N THR A 89 -4.21 -12.67 -9.29
CA THR A 89 -5.11 -12.01 -8.32
C THR A 89 -5.10 -12.69 -6.94
N ASP A 90 -4.83 -13.99 -6.86
CA ASP A 90 -4.77 -14.70 -5.57
C ASP A 90 -3.50 -14.32 -4.80
N GLU A 91 -2.35 -14.29 -5.48
CA GLU A 91 -1.14 -13.76 -4.86
C GLU A 91 -1.33 -12.28 -4.50
N LEU A 92 -1.86 -11.44 -5.39
CA LEU A 92 -2.12 -10.03 -5.10
C LEU A 92 -2.92 -9.86 -3.81
N ARG A 93 -3.96 -10.66 -3.62
CA ARG A 93 -4.76 -10.67 -2.40
C ARG A 93 -3.89 -10.98 -1.19
N HIS A 94 -3.00 -11.96 -1.27
CA HIS A 94 -2.08 -12.31 -0.18
C HIS A 94 -1.17 -11.12 0.18
N TRP A 95 -0.57 -10.48 -0.81
CA TRP A 95 0.30 -9.32 -0.61
C TRP A 95 -0.47 -8.10 -0.07
N ALA A 96 -1.68 -7.86 -0.56
CA ALA A 96 -2.54 -6.79 -0.06
C ALA A 96 -2.94 -7.02 1.40
N LEU A 97 -3.30 -8.25 1.77
CA LEU A 97 -3.60 -8.63 3.15
C LEU A 97 -2.38 -8.48 4.07
N ALA A 98 -1.19 -8.85 3.60
CA ALA A 98 0.06 -8.61 4.32
C ALA A 98 0.30 -7.11 4.56
N ALA A 99 0.08 -6.27 3.54
CA ALA A 99 0.21 -4.81 3.66
C ALA A 99 -0.80 -4.20 4.64
N ILE A 100 -2.03 -4.75 4.70
CA ILE A 100 -3.03 -4.37 5.69
C ILE A 100 -2.55 -4.74 7.10
N ASP A 101 -2.05 -5.95 7.29
CA ASP A 101 -1.55 -6.41 8.59
C ASP A 101 -0.38 -5.53 9.07
N VAL A 102 0.52 -5.14 8.16
CA VAL A 102 1.55 -4.14 8.42
C VAL A 102 0.95 -2.80 8.86
N ALA A 103 -0.10 -2.32 8.19
CA ALA A 103 -0.76 -1.07 8.56
C ALA A 103 -1.39 -1.14 9.97
N VAL A 104 -1.99 -2.28 10.31
CA VAL A 104 -2.56 -2.57 11.64
C VAL A 104 -1.45 -2.57 12.69
N ARG A 105 -0.35 -3.31 12.47
CA ARG A 105 0.80 -3.35 13.38
C ARG A 105 1.41 -1.97 13.59
N ALA A 106 1.60 -1.21 12.51
CA ALA A 106 2.12 0.15 12.59
C ALA A 106 1.21 1.09 13.40
N ASN A 107 -0.11 0.96 13.24
CA ASN A 107 -1.07 1.72 14.03
C ASN A 107 -1.07 1.31 15.52
N ALA A 108 -1.02 0.01 15.80
CA ALA A 108 -0.91 -0.50 17.16
C ALA A 108 0.37 -0.01 17.86
N ALA A 109 1.52 -0.05 17.18
CA ALA A 109 2.79 0.46 17.69
C ALA A 109 2.75 1.98 17.96
N LYS A 110 2.08 2.77 17.10
CA LYS A 110 1.87 4.21 17.34
C LYS A 110 1.00 4.48 18.56
N SER A 111 -0.07 3.71 18.75
CA SER A 111 -0.97 3.86 19.91
C SER A 111 -0.24 3.59 21.24
N LEU A 112 0.61 2.56 21.27
CA LEU A 112 1.45 2.25 22.45
C LEU A 112 2.43 3.38 22.77
N LYS A 113 3.03 4.01 21.75
CA LYS A 113 4.00 5.11 21.94
C LYS A 113 3.35 6.41 22.43
N LYS A 114 2.05 6.59 22.22
CA LYS A 114 1.29 7.78 22.64
C LYS A 114 0.78 7.69 24.08
N ARG A 115 0.89 6.51 24.72
CA ARG A 115 0.48 6.24 26.12
C ARG A 115 1.64 6.29 27.13
N LYS A 116 2.83 6.69 26.70
CA LYS A 116 3.99 7.00 27.55
C LYS A 116 4.22 8.50 27.56
#